data_AF-A0A538GHH5-F1
#
_entry.id   AF-A0A538GHH5-F1
#
_cell.length_a   1.000
_cell.length_b   1.000
_cell.length_c   1.000
_cell.angle_alpha   90.00
_cell.angle_beta   90.00
_cell.angle_gamma   90.00
#
_symmetry.space_group_name_H-M   'P 1'
#
loop_
_entity.id
_entity.type
_entity.pdbx_description
1 polymer ?
#
loop_
_entity_poly.entity_id
_entity_poly.type
_entity_poly.pdbx_seq_one_letter_code
_entity_poly.pdbx_strand_id
1 'polypeptide(L)' 'MQLFLRDPSYTDRLAAFLTSVGRRAVVGAPDRIDLDEPQEDSAHLELELYLRVWSVLYPDADVELALS' A
#
# COMPACT_ATOMS: atom_id res chain seq x y z
N MET A 1 6.75 -1.41 -7.06
CA MET A 1 5.29 -1.58 -7.22
C MET A 1 4.59 -0.29 -6.84
N GLN A 2 3.37 -0.03 -7.35
CA GLN A 2 2.62 1.18 -7.02
C GLN A 2 1.22 0.84 -6.51
N LEU A 3 0.80 1.55 -5.47
CA LEU A 3 -0.56 1.50 -4.92
C LEU A 3 -1.25 2.82 -5.20
N PHE A 4 -2.50 2.76 -5.65
CA PHE A 4 -3.36 3.90 -5.88
C PHE A 4 -4.51 3.88 -4.90
N LEU A 5 -4.80 5.03 -4.30
CA LEU A 5 -5.89 5.19 -3.35
C LEU A 5 -6.97 6.07 -3.96
N ARG A 6 -8.22 5.61 -3.90
CA ARG A 6 -9.34 6.40 -4.41
C ARG A 6 -9.63 7.63 -3.55
N ASP A 7 -9.38 7.53 -2.25
CA ASP A 7 -9.48 8.64 -1.30
C ASP A 7 -8.06 9.00 -0.80
N PRO A 8 -7.49 10.13 -1.27
CA PRO A 8 -6.17 10.63 -0.88
C PRO A 8 -5.97 10.84 0.62
N SER A 9 -7.04 10.98 1.41
CA SER A 9 -6.94 11.20 2.87
C SER A 9 -6.33 10.02 3.62
N TYR A 10 -6.28 8.84 2.99
CA TYR A 10 -5.69 7.63 3.55
C TYR A 10 -4.23 7.41 3.15
N THR A 11 -3.69 8.15 2.20
CA THR A 11 -2.38 7.87 1.57
C THR A 11 -1.23 7.89 2.57
N ASP A 12 -1.11 8.96 3.36
CA ASP A 12 -0.06 9.06 4.39
C ASP A 12 -0.19 7.94 5.44
N ARG A 13 -1.44 7.59 5.79
CA ARG A 13 -1.72 6.57 6.80
C ARG A 13 -1.38 5.17 6.28
N LEU A 14 -1.68 4.86 5.02
CA LEU A 14 -1.32 3.60 4.41
C LEU A 14 0.20 3.48 4.25
N ALA A 15 0.89 4.56 3.87
CA ALA A 15 2.35 4.57 3.79
C ALA A 15 2.99 4.32 5.17
N ALA A 16 2.48 4.96 6.22
CA ALA A 16 2.92 4.73 7.59
C ALA A 16 2.65 3.31 8.07
N PHE A 17 1.47 2.75 7.76
CA PHE A 17 1.12 1.36 8.09
C PHE A 17 2.08 0.36 7.44
N LEU A 18 2.29 0.49 6.13
CA LEU A 18 3.22 -0.39 5.39
C LEU A 18 4.64 -0.27 5.93
N THR A 19 5.09 0.95 6.25
CA THR A 19 6.39 1.17 6.90
C THR A 19 6.48 0.48 8.26
N SER A 20 5.39 0.52 9.06
CA SER A 20 5.36 -0.11 10.38
C SER A 20 5.47 -1.63 10.37
N VAL A 21 5.04 -2.28 9.27
CA VAL A 21 5.19 -3.72 9.06
C VAL A 21 6.48 -4.08 8.30
N GLY A 22 7.42 -3.14 8.21
CA GLY A 22 8.76 -3.38 7.68
C GLY A 22 8.93 -3.11 6.18
N ARG A 23 7.90 -2.57 5.52
CA ARG A 23 7.94 -2.30 4.07
C ARG A 23 8.55 -0.92 3.77
N ARG A 24 9.13 -0.74 2.59
CA ARG A 24 9.66 0.56 2.12
C ARG A 24 8.61 1.29 1.29
N ALA A 25 7.67 1.95 1.98
CA ALA A 25 6.60 2.72 1.36
C ALA A 25 6.89 4.23 1.37
N VAL A 26 6.75 4.88 0.21
CA VAL A 26 6.94 6.32 0.05
C VAL A 26 5.71 6.94 -0.59
N VAL A 27 5.25 8.08 -0.09
CA VAL A 27 4.18 8.85 -0.72
C VAL A 27 4.73 9.54 -1.96
N GLY A 28 4.36 9.04 -3.14
CA GLY A 28 4.83 9.55 -4.42
C GLY A 28 3.92 10.61 -5.04
N ALA A 29 2.65 10.63 -4.61
CA ALA A 29 1.62 11.62 -4.97
C ALA A 29 0.49 11.58 -3.92
N PRO A 30 -0.45 12.54 -3.91
CA PRO A 30 -1.56 12.55 -2.94
C PRO A 30 -2.40 11.27 -2.91
N ASP A 31 -2.51 10.56 -4.03
CA ASP A 31 -3.29 9.33 -4.23
C ASP A 31 -2.40 8.10 -4.49
N ARG A 32 -1.08 8.21 -4.30
CA ARG A 32 -0.12 7.17 -4.72
C ARG A 32 0.94 6.87 -3.68
N ILE A 33 1.17 5.58 -3.46
CA ILE A 33 2.30 5.06 -2.71
C ILE A 33 3.20 4.25 -3.64
N ASP A 34 4.48 4.60 -3.64
CA ASP A 34 5.53 3.86 -4.32
C ASP A 34 6.20 2.90 -3.32
N LEU A 35 6.36 1.64 -3.71
CA LEU A 35 7.02 0.59 -2.93
C LEU A 35 8.40 0.31 -3.54
N ASP A 36 9.45 0.65 -2.79
CA ASP A 36 10.86 0.47 -3.16
C ASP A 36 11.40 -0.90 -2.71
N GLU A 37 10.82 -1.95 -3.31
CA GLU A 37 11.12 -3.36 -3.00
C GLU A 37 11.24 -4.20 -4.27
N PRO A 38 12.03 -5.30 -4.25
CA PRO A 38 12.10 -6.25 -5.35
C PRO A 38 10.73 -6.84 -5.69
N GLN A 39 10.41 -6.97 -6.98
CA GLN A 39 9.21 -7.65 -7.46
C GLN A 39 9.39 -9.18 -7.39
N GLU A 40 9.37 -9.71 -6.17
CA GLU A 40 9.35 -11.16 -5.92
C GLU A 40 7.92 -11.62 -5.55
N ASP A 41 7.54 -12.83 -5.97
CA ASP A 41 6.19 -13.38 -5.73
C ASP A 41 5.83 -13.45 -4.23
N SER A 42 6.83 -13.71 -3.38
CA SER A 42 6.69 -13.71 -1.92
C SER A 42 6.33 -12.32 -1.37
N ALA A 43 7.00 -11.27 -1.85
CA ALA A 43 6.76 -9.89 -1.44
C ALA A 43 5.39 -9.37 -1.92
N HIS A 44 4.89 -9.91 -3.04
CA HIS A 44 3.54 -9.64 -3.53
C HIS A 44 2.48 -10.29 -2.62
N LEU A 45 2.64 -11.57 -2.29
CA LEU A 45 1.70 -12.27 -1.41
C LEU A 45 1.63 -11.62 -0.03
N GLU A 46 2.78 -11.24 0.54
CA GLU A 46 2.82 -10.56 1.83
C GLU A 46 2.12 -9.20 1.78
N LEU A 47 2.29 -8.43 0.69
CA LEU A 47 1.55 -7.19 0.49
C LEU A 47 0.04 -7.39 0.52
N GLU A 48 -0.46 -8.39 -0.21
CA GLU A 48 -1.89 -8.68 -0.25
C GLU A 48 -2.45 -8.96 1.15
N LEU A 49 -1.69 -9.68 2.00
CA LEU A 49 -2.09 -9.94 3.38
C LEU A 49 -2.19 -8.64 4.19
N TYR A 50 -1.20 -7.75 4.07
CA TYR A 50 -1.25 -6.46 4.74
C TYR A 50 -2.39 -5.57 4.23
N LEU A 51 -2.68 -5.56 2.93
CA LEU A 51 -3.82 -4.82 2.37
C LEU A 51 -5.17 -5.37 2.83
N ARG A 52 -5.27 -6.69 3.07
CA ARG A 52 -6.47 -7.28 3.69
C ARG A 52 -6.63 -6.86 5.16
N VAL A 53 -5.54 -6.74 5.92
CA VAL A 53 -5.62 -6.19 7.29
C VAL A 53 -6.01 -4.72 7.25
N TRP A 54 -5.43 -3.97 6.32
CA TRP A 54 -5.76 -2.56 6.12
C TRP A 54 -7.26 -2.34 5.83
N SER A 55 -7.85 -3.13 4.93
CA SER A 55 -9.28 -3.01 4.59
C SER A 55 -10.22 -3.34 5.76
N VAL A 56 -9.77 -4.12 6.74
CA VAL A 56 -10.52 -4.34 7.98
C VAL A 56 -10.47 -3.10 8.89
N LEU A 57 -9.33 -2.40 8.93
CA LEU A 57 -9.16 -1.18 9.75
C LEU A 57 -9.84 0.04 9.11
N TYR A 58 -9.81 0.12 7.79
CA TYR A 58 -10.34 1.23 7.00
C TYR A 58 -11.15 0.69 5.81
N PRO A 59 -12.40 0.25 6.05
CA PRO A 59 -13.23 -0.38 5.02
C PRO A 59 -13.58 0.53 3.84
N ASP A 60 -13.53 1.85 4.06
CA ASP A 60 -13.79 2.86 3.02
C ASP A 60 -12.53 3.23 2.20
N ALA A 61 -11.36 2.74 2.62
CA ALA A 61 -10.10 3.00 1.93
C ALA A 61 -9.91 2.02 0.76
N ASP A 62 -10.39 2.42 -0.41
CA ASP A 62 -10.25 1.67 -1.65
C ASP A 62 -8.82 1.81 -2.21
N VAL A 63 -8.11 0.69 -2.35
CA VAL A 63 -6.70 0.61 -2.75
C VAL A 63 -6.55 -0.32 -3.95
N GLU A 64 -6.05 0.22 -5.05
CA GLU A 64 -5.74 -0.53 -6.26
C GLU A 64 -4.23 -0.78 -6.37
N LEU A 65 -3.85 -2.00 -6.70
CA LEU A 65 -2.47 -2.37 -6.95
C LEU A 65 -2.17 -2.33 -8.45
N ALA A 66 -1.24 -1.47 -8.85
CA ALA A 66 -0.70 -1.49 -10.20
C ALA A 66 0.50 -2.43 -10.28
N LEU A 67 0.31 -3.52 -11.02
CA LEU A 67 1.36 -4.44 -11.43
C LEU A 67 1.94 -3.94 -12.75
N SER A 68 3.14 -3.35 -12.71
CA SER A 68 3.94 -3.05 -13.89
C SER A 68 4.88 -4.21 -14.20
#